data_AF-A0A2N2Y662-F1
#
_entry.id   AF-A0A2N2Y662-F1
#
_cell.length_a   1.000
_cell.length_b   1.000
_cell.length_c   1.000
_cell.angle_alpha   90.00
_cell.angle_beta   90.00
_cell.angle_gamma   90.00
#
_symmetry.space_group_name_H-M   'P 1'
#
loop_
_entity.id
_entity.type
_entity.pdbx_description
1 polymer ?
#
loop_
_entity_poly.entity_id
_entity_poly.type
_entity_poly.pdbx_seq_one_letter_code
_entity_poly.pdbx_strand_id
1 'polypeptide(L)'
;MHKVVVLSGLITAWYGCNRLVAFFMGRSWFTWLSAFSFMIYVMHAPAVVYASKAIFIYIPHYPGYRMVSYIILPVILISLAIMTSLLIRRSLPGLYSILTGGRGLKT
;
A
#
# COMPACT_ATOMS: atom_id res chain seq x y z
N MET A 1 -5.07 25.80 18.04
CA MET A 1 -4.32 25.68 16.77
C MET A 1 -4.37 24.27 16.18
N HIS A 2 -4.03 23.21 16.92
CA HIS A 2 -4.07 21.82 16.41
C HIS A 2 -5.42 21.38 15.80
N LYS A 3 -6.56 21.61 16.49
CA LYS A 3 -7.88 21.17 16.00
C LYS A 3 -8.31 21.84 14.69
N VAL A 4 -7.90 23.08 14.46
CA VAL A 4 -8.22 23.83 13.23
C VAL A 4 -7.45 23.25 12.04
N VAL A 5 -6.17 22.88 12.25
CA VAL A 5 -5.35 22.21 11.23
C VAL A 5 -5.89 20.82 10.88
N VAL A 6 -6.36 20.05 11.87
CA VAL A 6 -6.99 18.75 11.63
C VAL A 6 -8.29 18.90 10.83
N LEU A 7 -9.13 19.88 11.19
CA LEU A 7 -10.38 20.16 10.46
C LEU A 7 -10.11 20.64 9.04
N SER A 8 -9.16 21.55 8.83
CA SER A 8 -8.81 22.02 7.48
C SER A 8 -8.25 20.88 6.64
N GLY A 9 -7.38 20.04 7.20
CA GLY A 9 -6.85 18.85 6.52
C GLY A 9 -7.95 17.87 6.13
N LEU A 10 -8.94 17.64 7.00
CA LEU A 10 -10.07 16.77 6.71
C LEU A 10 -10.95 17.33 5.58
N ILE A 11 -11.24 18.63 5.60
CA ILE A 11 -12.02 19.30 4.53
C ILE A 11 -11.26 19.25 3.20
N THR A 12 -9.94 19.51 3.21
CA THR A 12 -9.11 19.44 2.01
C THR A 12 -9.04 18.01 1.45
N ALA A 13 -8.89 17.00 2.30
CA ALA A 13 -8.89 15.60 1.86
C ALA A 13 -10.25 15.18 1.30
N TRP A 14 -11.34 15.61 1.92
CA TRP A 14 -12.70 15.21 1.56
C TRP A 14 -13.21 15.89 0.28
N TYR A 15 -12.96 17.20 0.14
CA TYR A 15 -13.49 17.99 -0.98
C TYR A 15 -12.42 18.38 -2.00
N GLY A 16 -11.20 18.66 -1.55
CA GLY A 16 -10.10 19.11 -2.42
C GLY A 16 -9.50 17.99 -3.26
N CYS A 17 -9.45 16.76 -2.74
CA CYS A 17 -8.85 15.65 -3.46
C CYS A 17 -9.74 15.02 -4.53
N ASN A 18 -11.02 15.40 -4.64
CA ASN A 18 -11.95 14.76 -5.57
C ASN A 18 -11.49 14.89 -7.04
N ARG A 19 -11.02 16.08 -7.45
CA ARG A 19 -10.51 16.31 -8.80
C ARG A 19 -9.20 15.56 -9.07
N LEU A 20 -8.36 15.43 -8.04
CA LEU A 20 -7.11 14.67 -8.11
C LEU A 20 -7.37 13.18 -8.26
N VAL A 21 -8.30 12.63 -7.47
CA VAL A 21 -8.74 11.24 -7.55
C VAL A 21 -9.35 10.94 -8.92
N ALA A 22 -10.22 11.82 -9.44
CA ALA A 22 -10.79 11.67 -10.78
C ALA A 22 -9.71 11.64 -11.87
N PHE A 23 -8.69 12.50 -11.76
CA PHE A 23 -7.55 12.51 -12.69
C PHE A 23 -6.76 11.20 -12.65
N PHE A 24 -6.47 10.66 -11.46
CA PHE A 24 -5.76 9.39 -11.32
C PHE A 24 -6.62 8.19 -11.74
N MET A 25 -7.90 8.15 -11.41
CA MET A 25 -8.82 7.09 -11.86
C MET A 25 -9.06 7.10 -13.37
N GLY A 26 -8.80 8.22 -14.06
CA GLY A 26 -8.79 8.27 -15.52
C GLY A 26 -7.61 7.54 -16.17
N ARG A 27 -6.59 7.12 -15.40
CA ARG A 27 -5.40 6.42 -15.92
C ARG A 27 -5.54 4.91 -15.70
N SER A 28 -5.46 4.14 -16.79
CA SER A 28 -5.57 2.67 -16.79
C SER A 28 -4.55 1.96 -15.90
N TRP A 29 -3.33 2.49 -15.78
CA TRP A 29 -2.31 1.94 -14.88
C TRP A 29 -2.70 2.10 -13.40
N PHE A 30 -3.32 3.22 -13.03
CA PHE A 30 -3.72 3.49 -11.65
C PHE A 30 -4.96 2.67 -11.26
N THR A 31 -5.93 2.53 -12.17
CA THR A 31 -7.09 1.66 -11.92
C THR A 31 -6.68 0.20 -11.79
N TRP A 32 -5.72 -0.26 -12.59
CA TRP A 32 -5.11 -1.58 -12.44
C TRP A 32 -4.42 -1.75 -11.09
N LEU A 33 -3.64 -0.76 -10.63
CA LEU A 33 -2.96 -0.81 -9.33
C LEU A 33 -3.95 -0.80 -8.15
N SER A 34 -5.05 -0.03 -8.28
CA SER A 34 -6.08 0.08 -7.25
C SER A 34 -6.76 -1.25 -6.94
N ALA A 35 -6.80 -2.18 -7.90
CA ALA A 35 -7.33 -3.52 -7.69
C ALA A 35 -6.50 -4.37 -6.71
N PHE A 36 -5.23 -4.02 -6.51
CA PHE A 36 -4.33 -4.70 -5.57
C PHE A 36 -4.30 -4.03 -4.18
N SER A 37 -4.99 -2.89 -4.01
CA SER A 37 -4.95 -2.10 -2.76
C SER A 37 -5.32 -2.90 -1.51
N PHE A 38 -6.30 -3.80 -1.61
CA PHE A 38 -6.70 -4.65 -0.49
C PHE A 38 -5.60 -5.64 -0.09
N MET A 39 -4.97 -6.31 -1.06
CA MET A 39 -3.91 -7.26 -0.76
C MET A 39 -2.66 -6.55 -0.23
N ILE A 40 -2.33 -5.38 -0.78
CA ILE A 40 -1.28 -4.50 -0.25
C ILE A 40 -1.60 -4.14 1.21
N TYR A 41 -2.84 -3.77 1.51
CA TYR A 41 -3.27 -3.46 2.88
C TYR A 41 -3.08 -4.65 3.84
N VAL A 42 -3.61 -5.81 3.49
CA VAL A 42 -3.55 -7.01 4.35
C VAL A 42 -2.12 -7.49 4.56
N MET A 43 -1.27 -7.44 3.53
CA MET A 43 0.10 -7.91 3.63
C MET A 43 1.05 -6.92 4.30
N HIS A 44 0.96 -5.62 3.98
CA HIS A 44 1.93 -4.66 4.48
C HIS A 44 1.84 -4.50 6.00
N ALA A 45 0.63 -4.54 6.58
CA ALA A 45 0.42 -4.31 8.00
C ALA A 45 1.22 -5.28 8.90
N PRO A 46 1.11 -6.61 8.78
CA PRO A 46 1.95 -7.54 9.54
C PRO A 46 3.42 -7.48 9.08
N ALA A 47 3.67 -7.34 7.78
CA ALA A 47 5.04 -7.40 7.25
C ALA A 47 5.92 -6.24 7.76
N VAL A 48 5.36 -5.04 7.92
CA VAL A 48 6.08 -3.90 8.53
C VAL A 48 6.49 -4.22 9.96
N VAL A 49 5.61 -4.86 10.74
CA VAL A 49 5.89 -5.21 12.15
C VAL A 49 7.00 -6.26 12.24
N TYR A 50 6.94 -7.32 11.43
CA TYR A 50 7.97 -8.36 11.45
C TYR A 50 9.31 -7.88 10.89
N ALA A 51 9.28 -7.15 9.76
CA ALA A 51 10.50 -6.71 9.10
C ALA A 51 11.21 -5.59 9.88
N SER A 52 10.48 -4.67 10.52
CA SER A 52 11.10 -3.68 11.41
C SER A 52 11.79 -4.37 12.59
N LYS A 53 11.12 -5.31 13.27
CA LYS A 53 11.74 -6.10 14.35
C LYS A 53 13.00 -6.84 13.88
N ALA A 54 12.97 -7.46 12.71
CA ALA A 54 14.14 -8.13 12.14
C ALA A 54 15.31 -7.14 11.92
N ILE A 55 15.06 -5.97 11.33
CA ILE A 55 16.11 -4.96 11.12
C ILE A 55 16.71 -4.49 12.45
N PHE A 56 15.87 -4.26 13.47
CA PHE A 56 16.35 -3.83 14.79
C PHE A 56 17.20 -4.90 15.50
N ILE A 57 16.94 -6.18 15.26
CA ILE A 57 17.71 -7.29 15.82
C ILE A 57 19.05 -7.48 15.08
N TYR A 58 19.02 -7.47 13.75
CA TYR A 58 20.19 -7.85 12.93
C TYR A 58 21.11 -6.67 12.56
N ILE A 59 20.61 -5.43 12.56
CA ILE A 59 21.37 -4.24 12.14
C ILE A 59 21.28 -3.11 13.20
N PRO A 60 21.65 -3.36 14.47
CA PRO A 60 21.54 -2.35 15.51
C PRO A 60 22.62 -1.24 15.43
N HIS A 61 23.70 -1.44 14.67
CA HIS A 61 24.90 -0.56 14.70
C HIS A 61 25.18 0.20 13.41
N TYR A 62 24.30 0.16 12.41
CA TYR A 62 24.52 0.92 11.18
C TYR A 62 24.00 2.36 11.33
N PRO A 63 24.82 3.41 11.11
CA PRO A 63 24.41 4.80 11.31
C PRO A 63 23.24 5.24 10.39
N GLY A 64 22.95 4.50 9.32
CA GLY A 64 21.83 4.72 8.40
C GLY A 64 20.58 3.84 8.65
N TYR A 65 20.52 3.03 9.72
CA TYR A 65 19.45 2.03 9.92
C TYR A 65 18.03 2.64 9.88
N ARG A 66 17.89 3.89 10.31
CA ARG A 66 16.60 4.61 10.34
C ARG A 66 16.06 4.89 8.95
N MET A 67 16.89 5.39 8.03
CA MET A 67 16.46 5.65 6.64
C MET A 67 16.07 4.34 5.94
N VAL A 68 16.85 3.28 6.17
CA VAL A 68 16.56 1.95 5.63
C VAL A 68 15.22 1.42 6.17
N SER A 69 14.96 1.57 7.46
CA SER A 69 13.74 1.07 8.10
C SER A 69 12.47 1.85 7.73
N TYR A 70 12.58 3.16 7.50
CA TYR A 70 11.40 4.02 7.29
C TYR A 70 11.11 4.36 5.83
N ILE A 71 12.09 4.27 4.92
CA ILE A 71 11.89 4.61 3.50
C ILE A 71 12.04 3.37 2.62
N ILE A 72 13.13 2.61 2.80
CA ILE A 72 13.43 1.48 1.91
C ILE A 72 12.55 0.27 2.25
N LEU A 73 12.38 -0.03 3.54
CA LEU A 73 11.58 -1.16 3.99
C LEU A 73 10.13 -1.10 3.49
N PRO A 74 9.37 0.01 3.63
CA PRO A 74 7.99 0.05 3.16
C PRO A 74 7.89 -0.10 1.65
N VAL A 75 8.84 0.46 0.88
CA VAL A 75 8.88 0.31 -0.58
C VAL A 75 9.08 -1.14 -0.99
N ILE A 76 10.00 -1.86 -0.33
CA ILE A 76 10.23 -3.29 -0.57
C ILE A 76 9.01 -4.12 -0.17
N LEU A 77 8.36 -3.78 0.94
CA LEU A 77 7.18 -4.52 1.39
C LEU A 77 5.99 -4.34 0.44
N ILE A 78 5.77 -3.12 -0.06
CA ILE A 78 4.74 -2.83 -1.04
C ILE A 78 5.05 -3.54 -2.36
N SER A 79 6.32 -3.55 -2.82
CA SER A 79 6.69 -4.26 -4.06
C SER A 79 6.51 -5.77 -3.93
N LEU A 80 6.85 -6.37 -2.78
CA LEU A 80 6.58 -7.77 -2.48
C LEU A 80 5.09 -8.07 -2.41
N ALA A 81 4.29 -7.18 -1.81
CA ALA A 81 2.84 -7.31 -1.79
C ALA A 81 2.24 -7.27 -3.21
N ILE A 82 2.77 -6.42 -4.09
CA ILE A 82 2.35 -6.39 -5.50
C ILE A 82 2.77 -7.68 -6.22
N MET A 83 4.02 -8.14 -6.05
CA MET A 83 4.51 -9.37 -6.68
C MET A 83 3.69 -10.60 -6.27
N THR A 84 3.46 -10.77 -4.98
CA THR A 84 2.64 -11.88 -4.45
C THR A 84 1.20 -11.79 -4.95
N SER A 85 0.62 -10.59 -5.02
CA SER A 85 -0.71 -10.39 -5.59
C SER A 85 -0.77 -10.79 -7.07
N LEU A 86 0.26 -10.47 -7.86
CA LEU A 86 0.36 -10.87 -9.27
C LEU A 86 0.49 -12.38 -9.43
N LEU A 87 1.27 -13.01 -8.54
CA LEU A 87 1.48 -14.46 -8.53
C LEU A 87 0.17 -15.19 -8.21
N ILE A 88 -0.56 -14.73 -7.20
CA ILE A 88 -1.89 -15.26 -6.83
C ILE A 88 -2.89 -15.06 -7.96
N ARG A 89 -2.91 -13.88 -8.58
CA ARG A 89 -3.79 -13.60 -9.73
C ARG A 89 -3.50 -14.54 -10.91
N ARG A 90 -2.22 -14.87 -11.15
CA ARG A 90 -1.81 -15.78 -12.24
C ARG A 90 -2.12 -17.25 -11.94
N SER A 91 -1.96 -17.69 -10.69
CA SER A 91 -2.12 -19.09 -10.31
C SER A 91 -3.56 -19.46 -9.93
N LEU A 92 -4.31 -18.56 -9.28
CA LEU A 92 -5.64 -18.84 -8.71
C LEU A 92 -6.57 -17.61 -8.82
N PRO A 93 -7.07 -17.29 -10.04
CA PRO A 93 -7.95 -16.13 -10.25
C PRO A 93 -9.26 -16.21 -9.45
N GLY A 94 -9.77 -17.41 -9.19
CA GLY A 94 -10.97 -17.62 -8.36
C GLY A 94 -10.76 -17.26 -6.88
N LEU A 95 -9.61 -17.62 -6.30
CA LEU A 95 -9.27 -17.28 -4.91
C LEU A 95 -9.04 -15.77 -4.77
N TYR A 96 -8.38 -15.16 -5.76
CA TYR A 96 -8.23 -13.70 -5.83
C TYR A 96 -9.59 -12.99 -5.90
N SER A 97 -10.55 -13.53 -6.66
CA SER A 97 -11.93 -12.99 -6.74
C SER A 97 -12.62 -12.91 -5.40
N ILE A 98 -12.55 -14.00 -4.63
CA ILE A 98 -13.22 -14.10 -3.33
C ILE A 98 -12.53 -13.16 -2.33
N LEU A 99 -11.20 -13.11 -2.34
CA LEU A 99 -10.42 -12.28 -1.43
C LEU A 99 -10.54 -10.78 -1.72
N THR A 100 -10.64 -10.37 -2.98
CA THR A 100 -10.74 -8.94 -3.36
C THR A 100 -12.16 -8.47 -3.63
N GLY A 101 -13.17 -9.32 -3.41
CA GLY A 101 -14.57 -9.00 -3.68
C GLY A 101 -14.85 -8.73 -5.16
N GLY A 102 -14.16 -9.43 -6.06
CA GLY A 102 -14.28 -9.27 -7.53
C GLY A 102 -13.55 -8.07 -8.12
N ARG A 103 -12.80 -7.30 -7.32
CA ARG A 103 -12.02 -6.15 -7.80
C ARG A 103 -10.73 -6.65 -8.47
N GLY A 104 -10.56 -6.35 -9.77
CA GLY A 104 -9.34 -6.65 -10.53
C GLY A 104 -9.41 -7.82 -11.52
N LEU A 105 -10.57 -8.46 -11.67
CA LEU A 105 -10.75 -9.63 -12.56
C LEU A 105 -11.34 -9.33 -13.93
N LYS A 106 -11.68 -8.08 -14.23
CA LYS A 106 -12.07 -7.70 -15.59
C LYS A 106 -10.83 -7.60 -16.48
N THR A 107 -10.45 -8.74 -17.03
CA THR A 107 -9.94 -8.85 -18.40
C THR A 107 -10.95 -9.64 -19.19
#